data_AF-A0A952JD18-F1
#
_entry.id   AF-A0A952JD18-F1
#
_cell.length_a   1.000
_cell.length_b   1.000
_cell.length_c   1.000
_cell.angle_alpha   90.00
_cell.angle_beta   90.00
_cell.angle_gamma   90.00
#
_symmetry.space_group_name_H-M   'P 1'
#
loop_
_entity.id
_entity.type
_entity.pdbx_description
1 polymer ?
#
loop_
_entity_poly.entity_id
_entity_poly.type
_entity_poly.pdbx_seq_one_letter_code
_entity_poly.pdbx_strand_id
1 'polypeptide(L)'
;MMQEQPATQPTTPWKIVFRNTAYILAALLIFLFALDLMISSLQHLGQDAADVIVLATSNPFTGLFIGLLISALIQSSSATTAMAVALMATGSMTLSSAIPIIMGANVGTTITSTIVSLGFITKKKEFRRAVTIGTYHDFFNILTVLLLFPLEYYFGFLSVIAHYVGSTLFNEPLGQSSGNFSLLGFGFGSLVNLIVTTINNGFVLILLSIVLLFSSILFFRRVISKTLGIKQDRFQHFFFKNAFKSFGWGLLTTAAIRSSTVTTSLVVPLVAKKVVKIKAAVPFVLGANIGTTITAFIAALFNSNAAISLAVAHFLFNAIGVILFHLIPFVKELPLKLSNGLGRLTLKYRLAGFLYLLLTFFVIPFALIYFNKDAVRVNELTYQQFNLATQQAFTYKVVSKTYPHYNTNLLLYETSVTDAEPHKILTSYRRNNVLIINNELFELNRPGFCRDSEDEHGKYRYCILEVLPSLPLTPTLVADSVFVFEKQWYQPERVDSARLKVYVSAALNLIVKKEKLNDQGIATEQELLVQVRAK
;
A
#
# COMPACT_ATOMS: atom_id res chain seq x y z
N MET A 1 14.00 68.27 21.31
CA MET A 1 14.04 66.86 21.76
C MET A 1 12.63 66.29 21.63
N MET A 2 12.36 65.53 20.57
CA MET A 2 11.15 64.70 20.48
C MET A 2 11.57 63.29 20.90
N GLN A 3 11.01 62.78 22.01
CA GLN A 3 11.22 61.41 22.44
C GLN A 3 10.45 60.45 21.52
N GLU A 4 11.17 59.54 20.86
CA GLU A 4 10.59 58.38 20.20
C GLU A 4 9.92 57.46 21.25
N GLN A 5 8.64 57.13 21.03
CA GLN A 5 7.98 56.03 21.75
C GLN A 5 8.44 54.68 21.17
N PRO A 6 8.77 53.68 22.00
CA PRO A 6 9.18 52.37 21.50
C PRO A 6 7.98 51.58 20.97
N ALA A 7 8.15 50.99 19.79
CA ALA A 7 7.15 50.14 19.14
C ALA A 7 6.80 48.91 20.00
N THR A 8 5.54 48.81 20.43
CA THR A 8 5.01 47.64 21.12
C THR A 8 4.93 46.44 20.15
N GLN A 9 5.65 45.37 20.45
CA GLN A 9 5.50 44.10 19.74
C GLN A 9 4.14 43.47 20.10
N PRO A 10 3.35 42.97 19.12
CA PRO A 10 2.10 42.32 19.43
C PRO A 10 2.37 40.94 20.03
N THR A 11 2.19 40.81 21.35
CA THR A 11 2.20 39.51 22.03
C THR A 11 0.95 38.74 21.60
N THR A 12 1.12 37.61 20.93
CA THR A 12 -0.01 36.71 20.64
C THR A 12 -0.58 36.19 21.97
N PRO A 13 -1.87 36.40 22.28
CA PRO A 13 -2.45 36.00 23.55
C PRO A 13 -2.34 34.48 23.75
N TRP A 14 -1.81 34.04 24.89
CA TRP A 14 -1.66 32.61 25.23
C TRP A 14 -2.98 31.81 25.11
N LYS A 15 -4.12 32.47 25.35
CA LYS A 15 -5.47 31.93 25.13
C LYS A 15 -5.74 31.51 23.68
N ILE A 16 -5.19 32.22 22.70
CA ILE A 16 -5.34 31.89 21.27
C ILE A 16 -4.50 30.67 20.94
N VAL A 17 -3.26 30.60 21.46
CA VAL A 17 -2.37 29.45 21.27
C VAL A 17 -2.99 28.19 21.88
N PHE A 18 -3.45 28.26 23.13
CA PHE A 18 -4.09 27.13 23.81
C PHE A 18 -5.34 26.64 23.07
N ARG A 19 -6.24 27.54 22.66
CA ARG A 19 -7.44 27.21 21.88
C ARG A 19 -7.09 26.53 20.56
N ASN A 20 -6.09 27.04 19.84
CA ASN A 20 -5.68 26.47 18.57
C ASN A 20 -5.03 25.09 18.74
N THR A 21 -4.22 24.90 19.80
CA THR A 21 -3.67 23.59 20.16
C THR A 21 -4.78 22.59 20.48
N ALA A 22 -5.81 22.99 21.25
CA ALA A 22 -6.96 22.16 21.53
C ALA A 22 -7.74 21.75 20.26
N TYR A 23 -7.94 22.67 19.31
CA TYR A 23 -8.56 22.35 18.02
C TYR A 23 -7.73 21.37 17.18
N ILE A 24 -6.40 21.50 17.20
CA ILE A 24 -5.50 20.57 16.51
C ILE A 24 -5.59 19.17 17.14
N LEU A 25 -5.61 19.08 18.47
CA LEU A 25 -5.77 17.80 19.18
C LEU A 25 -7.15 17.17 18.93
N ALA A 26 -8.22 17.96 18.91
CA ALA A 26 -9.55 17.45 18.60
C ALA A 26 -9.65 16.92 17.16
N ALA A 27 -9.08 17.64 16.19
CA ALA A 27 -9.02 17.19 14.80
C ALA A 27 -8.24 15.87 14.67
N LEU A 28 -7.12 15.77 15.40
CA LEU A 28 -6.33 14.55 15.48
C LEU A 28 -7.15 13.38 16.03
N LEU A 29 -7.87 13.55 17.14
CA LEU A 29 -8.68 12.48 17.72
C LEU A 29 -9.81 12.03 16.78
N ILE A 30 -10.51 12.96 16.12
CA ILE A 30 -11.56 12.63 15.13
C ILE A 30 -10.95 11.89 13.94
N PHE A 31 -9.76 12.27 13.51
CA PHE A 31 -9.04 11.58 12.43
C PHE A 31 -8.72 10.13 12.80
N LEU A 32 -8.15 9.90 14.00
CA LEU A 32 -7.82 8.55 14.48
C LEU A 32 -9.08 7.69 14.62
N PHE A 33 -10.17 8.25 15.17
CA PHE A 33 -11.46 7.57 15.25
C PHE A 33 -12.03 7.21 13.87
N ALA A 34 -11.94 8.12 12.88
CA ALA A 34 -12.39 7.85 11.53
C ALA A 34 -11.58 6.75 10.84
N LEU A 35 -10.28 6.63 11.15
CA LEU A 35 -9.44 5.52 10.69
C LEU A 35 -9.90 4.19 11.28
N ASP A 36 -10.09 4.12 12.60
CA ASP A 36 -10.54 2.88 13.27
C ASP A 36 -11.89 2.42 12.71
N LEU A 37 -12.83 3.36 12.52
CA LEU A 37 -14.13 3.07 11.90
C LEU A 37 -13.99 2.56 10.46
N MET A 38 -13.08 3.15 9.67
CA MET A 38 -12.81 2.72 8.29
C MET A 38 -12.28 1.28 8.26
N ILE A 39 -11.36 0.93 9.15
CA ILE A 39 -10.79 -0.42 9.26
C ILE A 39 -11.89 -1.44 9.57
N SER A 40 -12.70 -1.20 10.60
CA SER A 40 -13.80 -2.10 10.97
C SER A 40 -14.88 -2.19 9.88
N SER A 41 -15.12 -1.10 9.15
CA SER A 41 -16.07 -1.09 8.04
C SER A 41 -15.64 -1.91 6.84
N LEU A 42 -14.33 -1.97 6.56
CA LEU A 42 -13.77 -2.80 5.49
C LEU A 42 -13.91 -4.29 5.79
N GLN A 43 -13.78 -4.67 7.06
CA GLN A 43 -14.04 -6.05 7.51
C GLN A 43 -15.52 -6.46 7.32
N HIS A 44 -16.45 -5.51 7.25
CA HIS A 44 -17.89 -5.74 7.07
C HIS A 44 -18.37 -5.63 5.61
N LEU A 45 -17.50 -5.33 4.64
CA LEU A 45 -17.92 -4.99 3.26
C LEU A 45 -18.18 -6.21 2.34
N GLY A 46 -18.04 -7.45 2.80
CA GLY A 46 -18.46 -8.64 2.02
C GLY A 46 -17.73 -8.84 0.68
N GLN A 47 -18.40 -9.49 -0.30
CA GLN A 47 -17.78 -10.01 -1.53
C GLN A 47 -17.33 -8.94 -2.55
N ASP A 48 -18.05 -7.81 -2.69
CA ASP A 48 -17.72 -6.78 -3.70
C ASP A 48 -16.45 -6.00 -3.37
N ALA A 49 -16.20 -5.76 -2.07
CA ALA A 49 -14.95 -5.21 -1.57
C ALA A 49 -13.79 -6.17 -1.77
N ALA A 50 -14.07 -7.45 -1.50
CA ALA A 50 -13.11 -8.52 -1.68
C ALA A 50 -12.69 -8.60 -3.15
N ASP A 51 -13.57 -8.35 -4.12
CA ASP A 51 -13.18 -8.37 -5.54
C ASP A 51 -12.26 -7.20 -5.93
N VAL A 52 -12.48 -5.99 -5.39
CA VAL A 52 -11.56 -4.85 -5.60
C VAL A 52 -10.22 -5.09 -4.90
N ILE A 53 -10.24 -5.63 -3.68
CA ILE A 53 -9.03 -5.99 -2.92
C ILE A 53 -8.29 -7.13 -3.60
N VAL A 54 -9.01 -8.16 -4.08
CA VAL A 54 -8.45 -9.27 -4.84
C VAL A 54 -7.83 -8.74 -6.12
N LEU A 55 -8.51 -7.90 -6.90
CA LEU A 55 -7.95 -7.33 -8.13
C LEU A 55 -6.72 -6.46 -7.85
N ALA A 56 -6.77 -5.63 -6.80
CA ALA A 56 -5.64 -4.78 -6.39
C ALA A 56 -4.44 -5.57 -5.88
N THR A 57 -4.66 -6.70 -5.22
CA THR A 57 -3.58 -7.56 -4.73
C THR A 57 -3.11 -8.56 -5.77
N SER A 58 -3.90 -8.87 -6.80
CA SER A 58 -3.59 -9.93 -7.76
C SER A 58 -2.54 -9.53 -8.78
N ASN A 59 -2.51 -8.26 -9.15
CA ASN A 59 -1.54 -7.75 -10.09
C ASN A 59 -0.93 -6.44 -9.56
N PRO A 60 0.37 -6.42 -9.18
CA PRO A 60 1.05 -5.20 -8.73
C PRO A 60 0.87 -4.00 -9.65
N PHE A 61 0.83 -4.21 -10.97
CA PHE A 61 0.60 -3.15 -11.95
C PHE A 61 -0.82 -2.58 -11.83
N THR A 62 -1.83 -3.44 -11.74
CA THR A 62 -3.22 -3.03 -11.53
C THR A 62 -3.40 -2.36 -10.16
N GLY A 63 -2.76 -2.89 -9.11
CA GLY A 63 -2.74 -2.33 -7.77
C GLY A 63 -2.24 -0.89 -7.74
N LEU A 64 -1.23 -0.55 -8.54
CA LEU A 64 -0.76 0.83 -8.70
C LEU A 64 -1.86 1.75 -9.23
N PHE A 65 -2.57 1.38 -10.29
CA PHE A 65 -3.62 2.23 -10.85
C PHE A 65 -4.86 2.30 -9.95
N ILE A 66 -5.17 1.22 -9.22
CA ILE A 66 -6.23 1.24 -8.20
C ILE A 66 -5.86 2.21 -7.08
N GLY A 67 -4.63 2.17 -6.56
CA GLY A 67 -4.17 3.13 -5.56
C GLY A 67 -4.22 4.58 -6.05
N LEU A 68 -3.86 4.82 -7.31
CA LEU A 68 -3.98 6.11 -7.97
C LEU A 68 -5.43 6.58 -8.02
N LEU A 69 -6.35 5.74 -8.50
CA LEU A 69 -7.77 6.08 -8.62
C LEU A 69 -8.43 6.33 -7.27
N ILE A 70 -8.20 5.46 -6.28
CA ILE A 70 -8.72 5.63 -4.92
C ILE A 70 -8.24 6.97 -4.34
N SER A 71 -6.93 7.26 -4.43
CA SER A 71 -6.40 8.54 -3.95
C SER A 71 -6.86 9.74 -4.75
N ALA A 72 -7.09 9.62 -6.07
CA ALA A 72 -7.59 10.72 -6.89
C ALA A 72 -9.06 11.04 -6.58
N LEU A 73 -9.89 10.01 -6.35
CA LEU A 73 -11.29 10.14 -5.99
C LEU A 73 -11.45 10.69 -4.56
N ILE A 74 -10.72 10.11 -3.60
CA ILE A 74 -10.76 10.51 -2.19
C ILE A 74 -9.96 11.81 -1.95
N GLN A 75 -9.01 12.14 -2.82
CA GLN A 75 -8.10 13.28 -2.71
C GLN A 75 -7.21 13.23 -1.45
N SER A 76 -6.94 12.02 -0.95
CA SER A 76 -6.12 11.77 0.24
C SER A 76 -5.31 10.49 0.09
N SER A 77 -4.00 10.64 -0.15
CA SER A 77 -3.07 9.50 -0.11
C SER A 77 -2.95 8.90 1.29
N SER A 78 -3.03 9.71 2.35
CA SER A 78 -2.99 9.21 3.74
C SER A 78 -4.11 8.22 4.04
N ALA A 79 -5.32 8.44 3.51
CA ALA A 79 -6.44 7.50 3.67
C ALA A 79 -6.18 6.18 2.94
N THR A 80 -5.65 6.25 1.71
CA THR A 80 -5.31 5.07 0.90
C THR A 80 -4.16 4.27 1.52
N THR A 81 -3.14 4.96 2.05
CA THR A 81 -2.03 4.34 2.77
C THR A 81 -2.49 3.70 4.08
N ALA A 82 -3.36 4.36 4.85
CA ALA A 82 -3.89 3.79 6.09
C ALA A 82 -4.72 2.52 5.83
N MET A 83 -5.54 2.53 4.76
CA MET A 83 -6.24 1.33 4.29
C MET A 83 -5.24 0.21 3.93
N ALA A 84 -4.18 0.52 3.19
CA ALA A 84 -3.16 -0.47 2.84
C ALA A 84 -2.44 -1.05 4.06
N VAL A 85 -2.11 -0.21 5.05
CA VAL A 85 -1.53 -0.63 6.34
C VAL A 85 -2.49 -1.56 7.09
N ALA A 86 -3.77 -1.22 7.15
CA ALA A 86 -4.77 -2.05 7.83
C ALA A 86 -4.98 -3.43 7.17
N LEU A 87 -5.02 -3.47 5.84
CA LEU A 87 -5.11 -4.73 5.08
C LEU A 87 -3.85 -5.60 5.24
N MET A 88 -2.68 -4.98 5.43
CA MET A 88 -1.47 -5.73 5.78
C MET A 88 -1.49 -6.23 7.22
N ALA A 89 -2.01 -5.44 8.16
CA ALA A 89 -2.12 -5.83 9.57
C ALA A 89 -3.04 -7.03 9.75
N THR A 90 -4.09 -7.16 8.93
CA THR A 90 -5.01 -8.30 8.92
C THR A 90 -4.51 -9.51 8.11
N GLY A 91 -3.34 -9.42 7.47
CA GLY A 91 -2.82 -10.47 6.59
C GLY A 91 -3.53 -10.60 5.23
N SER A 92 -4.55 -9.78 4.97
CA SER A 92 -5.30 -9.77 3.70
C SER A 92 -4.48 -9.26 2.51
N MET A 93 -3.36 -8.58 2.77
CA MET A 93 -2.46 -8.04 1.76
C MET A 93 -0.99 -8.21 2.14
N THR A 94 -0.14 -8.51 1.16
CA THR A 94 1.32 -8.61 1.35
C THR A 94 2.01 -7.28 1.10
N LEU A 95 3.22 -7.10 1.64
CA LEU A 95 4.05 -5.90 1.44
C LEU A 95 4.26 -5.58 -0.06
N SER A 96 4.62 -6.59 -0.85
CA SER A 96 4.87 -6.44 -2.29
C SER A 96 3.62 -6.08 -3.10
N SER A 97 2.42 -6.39 -2.60
CA SER A 97 1.16 -5.95 -3.20
C SER A 97 0.78 -4.53 -2.76
N ALA A 98 1.14 -4.16 -1.54
CA ALA A 98 0.81 -2.86 -0.94
C ALA A 98 1.67 -1.70 -1.46
N ILE A 99 2.96 -1.94 -1.74
CA ILE A 99 3.88 -0.90 -2.23
C ILE A 99 3.40 -0.27 -3.55
N PRO A 100 2.99 -1.04 -4.59
CA PRO A 100 2.42 -0.47 -5.80
C PRO A 100 1.19 0.41 -5.53
N ILE A 101 0.28 -0.01 -4.63
CA ILE A 101 -0.89 0.79 -4.25
C ILE A 101 -0.46 2.13 -3.65
N ILE A 102 0.57 2.15 -2.79
CA ILE A 102 1.13 3.39 -2.23
C ILE A 102 1.78 4.26 -3.30
N MET A 103 2.53 3.67 -4.24
CA MET A 103 3.09 4.40 -5.37
C MET A 103 1.99 5.11 -6.17
N GLY A 104 0.91 4.37 -6.47
CA GLY A 104 -0.29 4.90 -7.08
C GLY A 104 -0.91 6.04 -6.28
N ALA A 105 -1.10 5.82 -4.98
CA ALA A 105 -1.69 6.80 -4.07
C ALA A 105 -0.93 8.13 -4.05
N ASN A 106 0.41 8.08 -4.07
CA ASN A 106 1.26 9.27 -4.15
C ASN A 106 1.07 10.02 -5.48
N VAL A 107 0.82 9.32 -6.60
CA VAL A 107 0.45 9.98 -7.85
C VAL A 107 -0.97 10.56 -7.73
N GLY A 108 -1.95 9.78 -7.30
CA GLY A 108 -3.36 10.18 -7.23
C GLY A 108 -3.61 11.44 -6.40
N THR A 109 -2.93 11.57 -5.26
CA THR A 109 -3.06 12.75 -4.36
C THR A 109 -2.73 14.07 -5.05
N THR A 110 -1.91 14.05 -6.11
CA THR A 110 -1.44 15.27 -6.80
C THR A 110 -2.55 15.98 -7.59
N ILE A 111 -3.66 15.29 -7.88
CA ILE A 111 -4.82 15.85 -8.62
C ILE A 111 -5.33 17.16 -8.02
N THR A 112 -5.26 17.33 -6.70
CA THR A 112 -5.84 18.50 -6.01
C THR A 112 -5.15 19.80 -6.43
N SER A 113 -3.82 19.79 -6.55
CA SER A 113 -3.03 20.95 -6.95
C SER A 113 -3.34 21.35 -8.39
N THR A 114 -3.55 20.34 -9.25
CA THR A 114 -3.96 20.53 -10.64
C THR A 114 -5.38 21.06 -10.75
N ILE A 115 -6.34 20.58 -9.95
CA ILE A 115 -7.70 21.15 -9.87
C ILE A 115 -7.65 22.61 -9.43
N VAL A 116 -6.88 22.94 -8.39
CA VAL A 116 -6.74 24.33 -7.91
C VAL A 116 -6.15 25.23 -9.00
N SER A 117 -5.27 24.70 -9.85
CA SER A 117 -4.72 25.46 -10.98
C SER A 117 -5.78 25.85 -12.01
N LEU A 118 -6.80 25.00 -12.23
CA LEU A 118 -7.92 25.27 -13.15
C LEU A 118 -8.76 26.46 -12.70
N GLY A 119 -8.76 26.81 -11.41
CA GLY A 119 -9.41 28.04 -10.91
C GLY A 119 -8.87 29.33 -11.53
N PHE A 120 -7.68 29.29 -12.15
CA PHE A 120 -7.06 30.44 -12.82
C PHE A 120 -7.31 30.50 -14.33
N ILE A 121 -8.08 29.56 -14.90
CA ILE A 121 -8.26 29.34 -16.35
C ILE A 121 -8.67 30.59 -17.15
N THR A 122 -9.38 31.52 -16.51
CA THR A 122 -9.82 32.79 -17.12
C THR A 122 -8.63 33.72 -17.42
N LYS A 123 -7.59 33.72 -16.58
CA LYS A 123 -6.44 34.62 -16.66
C LYS A 123 -5.19 33.92 -17.20
N LYS A 124 -4.96 34.00 -18.52
CA LYS A 124 -3.89 33.28 -19.25
C LYS A 124 -2.53 33.23 -18.52
N LYS A 125 -1.98 34.39 -18.10
CA LYS A 125 -0.67 34.45 -17.44
C LYS A 125 -0.66 33.87 -16.02
N GLU A 126 -1.76 34.00 -15.27
CA GLU A 126 -1.91 33.37 -13.95
C GLU A 126 -2.10 31.86 -14.11
N PHE A 127 -2.95 31.44 -15.05
CA PHE A 127 -3.21 30.04 -15.38
C PHE A 127 -1.94 29.28 -15.75
N ARG A 128 -1.12 29.84 -16.64
CA ARG A 128 0.19 29.24 -17.02
C ARG A 128 1.06 28.94 -15.79
N ARG A 129 1.16 29.91 -14.87
CA ARG A 129 1.96 29.76 -13.64
C ARG A 129 1.32 28.76 -12.68
N ALA A 130 0.00 28.81 -12.53
CA ALA A 130 -0.78 27.92 -11.69
C ALA A 130 -0.62 26.47 -12.15
N VAL A 131 -0.76 26.19 -13.45
CA VAL A 131 -0.59 24.85 -14.04
C VAL A 131 0.85 24.38 -13.86
N THR A 132 1.85 25.22 -14.13
CA THR A 132 3.27 24.83 -13.96
C THR A 132 3.62 24.38 -12.55
N ILE A 133 3.12 25.05 -11.51
CA ILE A 133 3.36 24.60 -10.14
C ILE A 133 2.38 23.49 -9.72
N GLY A 134 1.13 23.55 -10.19
CA GLY A 134 0.08 22.58 -9.87
C GLY A 134 0.47 21.18 -10.31
N THR A 135 0.93 21.04 -11.56
CA THR A 135 1.34 19.75 -12.13
C THR A 135 2.80 19.40 -11.86
N TYR A 136 3.56 20.25 -11.16
CA TYR A 136 4.95 19.92 -10.80
C TYR A 136 4.99 18.69 -9.89
N HIS A 137 4.05 18.61 -8.94
CA HIS A 137 3.91 17.47 -8.04
C HIS A 137 3.55 16.20 -8.82
N ASP A 138 2.63 16.30 -9.79
CA ASP A 138 2.20 15.23 -10.67
C ASP A 138 3.39 14.65 -11.43
N PHE A 139 4.14 15.49 -12.17
CA PHE A 139 5.30 15.03 -12.94
C PHE A 139 6.40 14.46 -12.05
N PHE A 140 6.63 15.03 -10.87
CA PHE A 140 7.59 14.48 -9.92
C PHE A 140 7.21 13.05 -9.53
N ASN A 141 5.98 12.83 -9.05
CA ASN A 141 5.55 11.50 -8.59
C ASN A 141 5.44 10.50 -9.75
N ILE A 142 4.95 10.91 -10.92
CA ILE A 142 4.88 10.06 -12.11
C ILE A 142 6.29 9.60 -12.53
N LEU A 143 7.28 10.51 -12.56
CA LEU A 143 8.65 10.14 -12.90
C LEU A 143 9.29 9.23 -11.85
N THR A 144 9.00 9.47 -10.55
CA THR A 144 9.44 8.57 -9.48
C THR A 144 8.84 7.18 -9.64
N VAL A 145 7.55 7.06 -9.97
CA VAL A 145 6.89 5.78 -10.25
C VAL A 145 7.49 5.10 -11.48
N LEU A 146 7.67 5.81 -12.59
CA LEU A 146 8.23 5.24 -13.82
C LEU A 146 9.63 4.65 -13.61
N LEU A 147 10.38 5.16 -12.63
CA LEU A 147 11.70 4.66 -12.28
C LEU A 147 11.64 3.55 -11.23
N LEU A 148 10.93 3.75 -10.12
CA LEU A 148 10.95 2.82 -8.98
C LEU A 148 10.00 1.64 -9.15
N PHE A 149 8.89 1.78 -9.89
CA PHE A 149 7.95 0.67 -10.06
C PHE A 149 8.55 -0.52 -10.82
N PRO A 150 9.27 -0.35 -11.96
CA PRO A 150 9.93 -1.49 -12.59
C PRO A 150 10.98 -2.15 -11.69
N LEU A 151 11.71 -1.35 -10.89
CA LEU A 151 12.70 -1.88 -9.94
C LEU A 151 12.02 -2.68 -8.82
N GLU A 152 10.91 -2.18 -8.30
CA GLU A 152 10.10 -2.91 -7.32
C GLU A 152 9.49 -4.18 -7.93
N TYR A 153 8.92 -4.08 -9.14
CA TYR A 153 8.24 -5.17 -9.82
C TYR A 153 9.17 -6.34 -10.14
N TYR A 154 10.40 -6.07 -10.57
CA TYR A 154 11.35 -7.11 -10.99
C TYR A 154 12.32 -7.57 -9.90
N PHE A 155 12.65 -6.71 -8.94
CA PHE A 155 13.70 -6.98 -7.95
C PHE A 155 13.22 -6.86 -6.50
N GLY A 156 11.98 -6.44 -6.27
CA GLY A 156 11.49 -6.14 -4.91
C GLY A 156 12.31 -5.07 -4.21
N PHE A 157 12.88 -4.11 -4.96
CA PHE A 157 13.90 -3.19 -4.46
C PHE A 157 13.47 -2.43 -3.19
N LEU A 158 12.27 -1.85 -3.17
CA LEU A 158 11.74 -1.19 -1.98
C LEU A 158 11.30 -2.20 -0.93
N SER A 159 10.67 -3.31 -1.33
CA SER A 159 10.27 -4.39 -0.42
C SER A 159 11.45 -4.90 0.41
N VAL A 160 12.58 -5.21 -0.22
CA VAL A 160 13.78 -5.77 0.42
C VAL A 160 14.40 -4.76 1.38
N ILE A 161 14.61 -3.51 0.94
CA ILE A 161 15.19 -2.47 1.80
C ILE A 161 14.27 -2.17 2.97
N ALA A 162 12.96 -2.07 2.72
CA ALA A 162 12.00 -1.74 3.76
C ALA A 162 11.81 -2.88 4.77
N HIS A 163 11.89 -4.13 4.33
CA HIS A 163 11.92 -5.28 5.22
C HIS A 163 13.18 -5.27 6.09
N TYR A 164 14.36 -5.09 5.48
CA TYR A 164 15.64 -5.02 6.20
C TYR A 164 15.67 -3.89 7.24
N VAL A 165 15.24 -2.68 6.85
CA VAL A 165 15.18 -1.53 7.76
C VAL A 165 14.13 -1.77 8.86
N GLY A 166 12.98 -2.36 8.50
CA GLY A 166 11.92 -2.68 9.46
C GLY A 166 12.38 -3.69 10.52
N SER A 167 13.00 -4.79 10.11
CA SER A 167 13.46 -5.83 11.03
C SER A 167 14.66 -5.39 11.88
N THR A 168 15.59 -4.62 11.33
CA THR A 168 16.80 -4.20 12.07
C THR A 168 16.55 -3.05 13.06
N LEU A 169 15.71 -2.07 12.71
CA LEU A 169 15.47 -0.89 13.55
C LEU A 169 14.34 -1.08 14.56
N PHE A 170 13.39 -2.01 14.31
CA PHE A 170 12.18 -2.18 15.13
C PHE A 170 12.07 -3.63 15.64
N ASN A 171 13.18 -4.15 16.19
CA ASN A 171 13.28 -5.47 16.81
C ASN A 171 12.39 -5.57 18.07
N GLU A 172 11.10 -5.85 17.89
CA GLU A 172 10.27 -6.44 18.94
C GLU A 172 9.97 -7.90 18.59
N PRO A 173 10.07 -8.84 19.55
CA PRO A 173 9.67 -10.22 19.35
C PRO A 173 8.19 -10.27 18.94
N LEU A 174 7.85 -11.23 18.10
CA LEU A 174 6.48 -11.58 17.73
C LEU A 174 5.62 -11.86 18.98
N GLY A 175 5.00 -10.81 19.51
CA GLY A 175 3.89 -10.88 20.44
C GLY A 175 2.60 -10.73 19.65
N GLN A 176 1.80 -11.79 19.59
CA GLN A 176 0.41 -11.72 19.16
C GLN A 176 -0.35 -10.73 20.06
N SER A 177 -0.52 -9.49 19.62
CA SER A 177 -1.63 -8.67 20.09
C SER A 177 -2.86 -9.02 19.26
N SER A 178 -3.50 -10.14 19.60
CA SER A 178 -4.90 -10.44 19.26
C SER A 178 -5.89 -9.54 20.01
N GLY A 179 -5.49 -8.29 20.27
CA GLY A 179 -6.30 -7.30 20.97
C GLY A 179 -6.86 -6.32 19.95
N ASN A 180 -8.15 -6.03 20.07
CA ASN A 180 -8.84 -4.99 19.30
C ASN A 180 -7.94 -3.77 19.10
N PHE A 181 -7.69 -3.46 17.82
CA PHE A 181 -6.87 -2.35 17.38
C PHE A 181 -7.35 -1.04 18.01
N SER A 182 -6.49 -0.42 18.83
CA SER A 182 -6.72 0.89 19.43
C SER A 182 -5.41 1.65 19.25
N LEU A 183 -5.37 2.49 18.22
CA LEU A 183 -4.20 3.25 17.70
C LEU A 183 -3.54 4.20 18.72
N LEU A 184 -4.18 4.37 19.87
CA LEU A 184 -3.62 4.70 21.18
C LEU A 184 -4.48 3.91 22.17
N GLY A 185 -4.12 3.78 23.44
CA GLY A 185 -5.08 3.47 24.50
C GLY A 185 -6.24 4.51 24.65
N PHE A 186 -6.55 5.29 23.62
CA PHE A 186 -7.84 5.96 23.48
C PHE A 186 -8.87 4.92 23.07
N GLY A 187 -9.64 4.42 24.05
CA GLY A 187 -10.65 3.39 23.89
C GLY A 187 -11.82 3.78 22.99
N PHE A 188 -11.58 3.89 21.68
CA PHE A 188 -12.63 4.08 20.68
C PHE A 188 -13.30 2.76 20.29
N GLY A 189 -12.71 1.61 20.62
CA GLY A 189 -13.24 0.28 20.25
C GLY A 189 -14.71 0.08 20.61
N SER A 190 -15.14 0.51 21.80
CA SER A 190 -16.55 0.42 22.21
C SER A 190 -17.48 1.29 21.35
N LEU A 191 -17.04 2.49 20.97
CA LEU A 191 -17.80 3.40 20.11
C LEU A 191 -17.85 2.91 18.67
N VAL A 192 -16.72 2.43 18.15
CA VAL A 192 -16.63 1.86 16.80
C VAL A 192 -17.52 0.63 16.69
N ASN A 193 -17.43 -0.31 17.65
CA ASN A 193 -18.28 -1.50 17.66
C ASN A 193 -19.77 -1.17 17.80
N LEU A 194 -20.13 -0.16 18.60
CA LEU A 194 -21.51 0.30 18.68
C LEU A 194 -22.02 0.84 17.34
N ILE A 195 -21.21 1.65 16.64
CA ILE A 195 -21.58 2.20 15.32
C ILE A 195 -21.68 1.09 14.27
N VAL A 196 -20.71 0.17 14.25
CA VAL A 196 -20.66 -0.94 13.31
C VAL A 196 -21.86 -1.87 13.49
N THR A 197 -22.17 -2.27 14.73
CA THR A 197 -23.33 -3.14 15.02
C THR A 197 -24.67 -2.44 14.76
N THR A 198 -24.76 -1.12 14.97
CA THR A 198 -26.00 -0.37 14.73
C THR A 198 -26.30 -0.18 13.24
N ILE A 199 -25.28 0.14 12.42
CA ILE A 199 -25.49 0.44 10.99
C ILE A 199 -25.58 -0.85 10.16
N ASN A 200 -24.89 -1.92 10.57
CA ASN A 200 -24.90 -3.27 9.96
C ASN A 200 -24.86 -3.29 8.41
N ASN A 201 -24.22 -2.29 7.81
CA ASN A 201 -24.06 -2.15 6.37
C ASN A 201 -22.68 -1.57 6.09
N GLY A 202 -21.78 -2.39 5.55
CA GLY A 202 -20.39 -2.02 5.30
C GLY A 202 -20.25 -0.78 4.40
N PHE A 203 -21.11 -0.61 3.38
CA PHE A 203 -21.00 0.51 2.44
C PHE A 203 -21.33 1.84 3.10
N VAL A 204 -22.38 1.86 3.93
CA VAL A 204 -22.76 3.06 4.71
C VAL A 204 -21.69 3.38 5.75
N LEU A 205 -21.11 2.35 6.38
CA LEU A 205 -20.01 2.50 7.33
C LEU A 205 -18.74 3.07 6.68
N ILE A 206 -18.36 2.58 5.49
CA ILE A 206 -17.23 3.11 4.74
C ILE A 206 -17.51 4.56 4.33
N LEU A 207 -18.68 4.84 3.78
CA LEU A 207 -19.04 6.20 3.38
C LEU A 207 -19.00 7.16 4.58
N LEU A 208 -19.55 6.75 5.72
CA LEU A 208 -19.49 7.50 6.98
C LEU A 208 -18.04 7.73 7.42
N SER A 209 -17.21 6.69 7.39
CA SER A 209 -15.78 6.80 7.75
C SER A 209 -15.03 7.75 6.84
N ILE A 210 -15.23 7.68 5.51
CA ILE A 210 -14.63 8.59 4.53
C ILE A 210 -15.09 10.02 4.76
N VAL A 211 -16.38 10.25 5.01
CA VAL A 211 -16.93 11.58 5.30
C VAL A 211 -16.34 12.15 6.59
N LEU A 212 -16.22 11.35 7.66
CA LEU A 212 -15.59 11.77 8.91
C LEU A 212 -14.11 12.08 8.73
N LEU A 213 -13.39 11.24 7.99
CA LEU A 213 -11.97 11.41 7.69
C LEU A 213 -11.76 12.70 6.87
N PHE A 214 -12.59 12.97 5.88
CA PHE A 214 -12.55 14.19 5.07
C PHE A 214 -12.95 15.43 5.87
N SER A 215 -14.00 15.34 6.69
CA SER A 215 -14.44 16.41 7.59
C SER A 215 -13.32 16.81 8.56
N SER A 216 -12.62 15.83 9.13
CA SER A 216 -11.46 16.08 9.99
C SER A 216 -10.35 16.83 9.25
N ILE A 217 -9.99 16.42 8.02
CA ILE A 217 -8.97 17.09 7.20
C ILE A 217 -9.39 18.54 6.86
N LEU A 218 -10.66 18.76 6.49
CA LEU A 218 -11.18 20.09 6.19
C LEU A 218 -11.19 20.99 7.43
N PHE A 219 -11.54 20.44 8.59
CA PHE A 219 -11.47 21.14 9.87
C PHE A 219 -10.02 21.52 10.21
N PHE A 220 -9.08 20.57 10.06
CA PHE A 220 -7.65 20.80 10.25
C PHE A 220 -7.12 21.93 9.37
N ARG A 221 -7.47 21.91 8.07
CA ARG A 221 -7.15 22.98 7.11
C ARG A 221 -7.67 24.34 7.60
N ARG A 222 -8.93 24.42 8.04
CA ARG A 222 -9.56 25.68 8.45
C ARG A 222 -8.90 26.26 9.70
N VAL A 223 -8.53 25.41 10.67
CA VAL A 223 -7.83 25.82 11.89
C VAL A 223 -6.45 26.40 11.57
N ILE A 224 -5.67 25.73 10.70
CA ILE A 224 -4.35 26.23 10.29
C ILE A 224 -4.45 27.51 9.48
N SER A 225 -5.36 27.56 8.50
CA SER A 225 -5.52 28.75 7.67
C SER A 225 -5.92 29.99 8.47
N LYS A 226 -6.71 29.83 9.54
CA LYS A 226 -7.07 30.94 10.45
C LYS A 226 -5.95 31.31 11.42
N THR A 227 -5.10 30.34 11.77
CA THR A 227 -3.98 30.55 12.70
C THR A 227 -2.77 31.23 12.05
N LEU A 228 -2.53 30.98 10.75
CA LEU A 228 -1.38 31.49 9.99
C LEU A 228 -1.64 32.82 9.26
N GLY A 229 -2.47 33.71 9.78
CA GLY A 229 -2.76 35.04 9.21
C GLY A 229 -1.56 35.99 9.17
N ILE A 230 -0.54 35.68 8.36
CA ILE A 230 0.72 36.41 8.25
C ILE A 230 0.62 37.40 7.08
N LYS A 231 0.99 38.67 7.32
CA LYS A 231 1.15 39.70 6.27
C LYS A 231 2.07 39.19 5.14
N GLN A 232 1.67 39.42 3.89
CA GLN A 232 2.17 38.77 2.68
C GLN A 232 3.70 38.80 2.49
N ASP A 233 4.37 39.90 2.90
CA ASP A 233 5.83 40.04 2.75
C ASP A 233 6.63 39.28 3.82
N ARG A 234 6.15 39.24 5.07
CA ARG A 234 6.78 38.43 6.13
C ARG A 234 6.61 36.94 5.87
N PHE A 235 5.48 36.55 5.28
CA PHE A 235 5.20 35.17 4.90
C PHE A 235 6.23 34.65 3.90
N GLN A 236 6.52 35.41 2.83
CA GLN A 236 7.50 34.98 1.83
C GLN A 236 8.90 34.81 2.42
N HIS A 237 9.36 35.74 3.27
CA HIS A 237 10.68 35.64 3.88
C HIS A 237 10.79 34.49 4.91
N PHE A 238 9.71 34.18 5.62
CA PHE A 238 9.70 33.12 6.62
C PHE A 238 9.69 31.72 5.98
N PHE A 239 8.82 31.51 4.98
CA PHE A 239 8.63 30.21 4.34
C PHE A 239 9.58 29.97 3.15
N PHE A 240 9.89 30.99 2.34
CA PHE A 240 10.47 30.82 1.00
C PHE A 240 11.82 31.53 0.77
N LYS A 241 12.55 31.89 1.84
CA LYS A 241 13.84 32.62 1.72
C LYS A 241 14.90 31.86 0.90
N ASN A 242 15.04 30.56 1.13
CA ASN A 242 15.97 29.71 0.39
C ASN A 242 15.36 28.31 0.20
N ALA A 243 15.98 27.48 -0.65
CA ALA A 243 15.47 26.16 -0.99
C ALA A 243 15.34 25.24 0.24
N PHE A 244 16.33 25.27 1.15
CA PHE A 244 16.31 24.46 2.36
C PHE A 244 15.17 24.83 3.32
N LYS A 245 14.95 26.12 3.57
CA LYS A 245 13.81 26.60 4.38
C LYS A 245 12.48 26.27 3.72
N SER A 246 12.38 26.43 2.40
CA SER A 246 11.17 26.09 1.64
C SER A 246 10.85 24.60 1.80
N PHE A 247 11.85 23.73 1.63
CA PHE A 247 11.72 22.30 1.83
C PHE A 247 11.34 21.93 3.27
N GLY A 248 12.09 22.44 4.26
CA GLY A 248 11.83 22.17 5.66
C GLY A 248 10.42 22.59 6.08
N TRP A 249 9.95 23.76 5.63
CA TRP A 249 8.58 24.18 5.90
C TRP A 249 7.54 23.35 5.18
N GLY A 250 7.77 22.93 3.95
CA GLY A 250 6.86 22.02 3.25
C GLY A 250 6.69 20.70 4.02
N LEU A 251 7.81 20.13 4.49
CA LEU A 251 7.85 18.93 5.31
C LEU A 251 7.13 19.13 6.63
N LEU A 252 7.52 20.14 7.41
CA LEU A 252 6.96 20.40 8.74
C LEU A 252 5.48 20.75 8.69
N THR A 253 5.06 21.59 7.73
CA THR A 253 3.65 21.93 7.57
C THR A 253 2.88 20.66 7.24
N THR A 254 3.30 19.87 6.24
CA THR A 254 2.57 18.63 5.91
C THR A 254 2.58 17.61 7.03
N ALA A 255 3.68 17.45 7.76
CA ALA A 255 3.75 16.60 8.94
C ALA A 255 2.71 17.00 9.99
N ALA A 256 2.59 18.31 10.24
CA ALA A 256 1.62 18.87 11.15
C ALA A 256 0.19 18.73 10.62
N ILE A 257 -0.05 19.05 9.34
CA ILE A 257 -1.36 18.97 8.65
C ILE A 257 -1.82 17.53 8.45
N ARG A 258 -0.89 16.60 8.29
CA ARG A 258 -1.10 15.23 7.82
C ARG A 258 -1.78 15.15 6.44
N SER A 259 -1.73 16.24 5.68
CA SER A 259 -2.28 16.34 4.33
C SER A 259 -1.34 17.14 3.44
N SER A 260 -0.68 16.45 2.49
CA SER A 260 0.15 17.12 1.49
C SER A 260 -0.71 17.89 0.49
N THR A 261 -1.95 17.46 0.25
CA THR A 261 -2.88 18.13 -0.67
C THR A 261 -3.25 19.53 -0.18
N VAL A 262 -3.47 19.73 1.12
CA VAL A 262 -3.68 21.07 1.70
C VAL A 262 -2.42 21.93 1.55
N THR A 263 -1.26 21.38 1.89
CA THR A 263 0.02 22.10 1.86
C THR A 263 0.43 22.52 0.45
N THR A 264 0.38 21.59 -0.52
CA THR A 264 0.80 21.81 -1.91
C THR A 264 -0.17 22.71 -2.66
N SER A 265 -1.48 22.51 -2.49
CA SER A 265 -2.51 23.33 -3.12
C SER A 265 -2.46 24.80 -2.70
N LEU A 266 -2.04 25.09 -1.47
CA LEU A 266 -1.91 26.47 -0.96
C LEU A 266 -0.85 27.27 -1.72
N VAL A 267 0.18 26.60 -2.24
CA VAL A 267 1.27 27.26 -2.99
C VAL A 267 0.83 27.65 -4.40
N VAL A 268 -0.15 26.95 -4.99
CA VAL A 268 -0.61 27.19 -6.35
C VAL A 268 -1.11 28.64 -6.55
N PRO A 269 -2.03 29.18 -5.72
CA PRO A 269 -2.44 30.58 -5.82
C PRO A 269 -1.31 31.59 -5.60
N LEU A 270 -0.36 31.29 -4.71
CA LEU A 270 0.75 32.19 -4.40
C LEU A 270 1.68 32.36 -5.61
N VAL A 271 1.96 31.27 -6.31
CA VAL A 271 2.74 31.30 -7.55
C VAL A 271 1.94 31.91 -8.70
N ALA A 272 0.66 31.57 -8.82
CA ALA A 272 -0.25 32.14 -9.83
C ALA A 272 -0.32 33.67 -9.71
N LYS A 273 -0.34 34.21 -8.48
CA LYS A 273 -0.33 35.64 -8.18
C LYS A 273 1.07 36.26 -8.08
N LYS A 274 2.14 35.53 -8.40
CA LYS A 274 3.54 36.02 -8.36
C LYS A 274 4.07 36.37 -6.97
N VAL A 275 3.37 35.99 -5.91
CA VAL A 275 3.79 36.15 -4.51
C VAL A 275 5.00 35.27 -4.21
N VAL A 276 5.03 34.06 -4.77
CA VAL A 276 6.14 33.12 -4.64
C VAL A 276 6.67 32.77 -6.02
N LYS A 277 8.00 32.73 -6.17
CA LYS A 277 8.66 32.29 -7.42
C LYS A 277 8.53 30.76 -7.54
N ILE A 278 8.29 30.24 -8.74
CA ILE A 278 8.19 28.79 -9.00
C ILE A 278 9.40 28.03 -8.42
N LYS A 279 10.63 28.53 -8.63
CA LYS A 279 11.86 27.91 -8.13
C LYS A 279 11.92 27.81 -6.59
N ALA A 280 11.26 28.72 -5.86
CA ALA A 280 11.18 28.68 -4.40
C ALA A 280 10.02 27.80 -3.91
N ALA A 281 8.94 27.69 -4.69
CA ALA A 281 7.81 26.81 -4.42
C ALA A 281 8.15 25.32 -4.60
N VAL A 282 9.02 24.99 -5.55
CA VAL A 282 9.41 23.60 -5.86
C VAL A 282 9.92 22.83 -4.63
N PRO A 283 10.95 23.31 -3.89
CA PRO A 283 11.42 22.59 -2.71
C PRO A 283 10.34 22.43 -1.64
N PHE A 284 9.42 23.41 -1.50
CA PHE A 284 8.30 23.31 -0.57
C PHE A 284 7.34 22.17 -0.93
N VAL A 285 7.00 22.00 -2.22
CA VAL A 285 6.19 20.87 -2.69
C VAL A 285 6.88 19.53 -2.41
N LEU A 286 8.20 19.45 -2.64
CA LEU A 286 8.98 18.24 -2.37
C LEU A 286 9.03 17.89 -0.87
N GLY A 287 9.22 18.90 -0.02
CA GLY A 287 9.16 18.75 1.43
C GLY A 287 7.78 18.24 1.86
N ALA A 288 6.72 18.83 1.31
CA ALA A 288 5.35 18.39 1.58
C ALA A 288 5.11 16.92 1.22
N ASN A 289 5.66 16.45 0.10
CA ASN A 289 5.55 15.07 -0.33
C ASN A 289 6.22 14.08 0.63
N ILE A 290 7.38 14.43 1.19
CA ILE A 290 8.02 13.64 2.26
C ILE A 290 7.21 13.75 3.56
N GLY A 291 6.71 14.93 3.91
CA GLY A 291 5.94 15.13 5.14
C GLY A 291 4.70 14.23 5.24
N THR A 292 4.10 13.81 4.11
CA THR A 292 2.96 12.89 4.12
C THR A 292 3.26 11.52 4.71
N THR A 293 4.51 11.05 4.63
CA THR A 293 4.89 9.69 5.05
C THR A 293 4.94 9.56 6.57
N ILE A 294 4.98 10.66 7.30
CA ILE A 294 4.89 10.68 8.77
C ILE A 294 3.57 10.07 9.24
N THR A 295 2.49 10.23 8.48
CA THR A 295 1.20 9.61 8.80
C THR A 295 1.30 8.08 8.78
N ALA A 296 2.02 7.52 7.80
CA ALA A 296 2.21 6.07 7.69
C ALA A 296 3.04 5.53 8.86
N PHE A 297 4.08 6.25 9.28
CA PHE A 297 4.85 5.88 10.47
C PHE A 297 4.01 5.94 11.75
N ILE A 298 3.18 6.98 11.92
CA ILE A 298 2.27 7.07 13.07
C ILE A 298 1.27 5.92 13.07
N ALA A 299 0.74 5.54 11.90
CA ALA A 299 -0.11 4.35 11.78
C ALA A 299 0.67 3.08 12.14
N ALA A 300 1.89 2.93 11.62
CA ALA A 300 2.69 1.72 11.78
C ALA A 300 3.26 1.50 13.20
N LEU A 301 3.48 2.57 13.98
CA LEU A 301 4.01 2.51 15.35
C LEU A 301 3.17 1.65 16.32
N PHE A 302 1.93 1.31 15.94
CA PHE A 302 1.01 0.51 16.74
C PHE A 302 0.61 -0.80 16.05
N ASN A 303 1.34 -1.24 15.02
CA ASN A 303 1.00 -2.37 14.16
C ASN A 303 2.14 -3.40 14.07
N SER A 304 1.94 -4.44 13.25
CA SER A 304 2.93 -5.46 12.95
C SER A 304 4.19 -4.92 12.25
N ASN A 305 5.29 -5.68 12.32
CA ASN A 305 6.54 -5.39 11.59
C ASN A 305 6.28 -5.15 10.08
N ALA A 306 5.28 -5.82 9.51
CA ALA A 306 4.87 -5.64 8.12
C ALA A 306 4.33 -4.22 7.84
N ALA A 307 3.56 -3.64 8.76
CA ALA A 307 3.06 -2.27 8.64
C ALA A 307 4.20 -1.23 8.74
N ILE A 308 5.19 -1.48 9.59
CA ILE A 308 6.39 -0.65 9.71
C ILE A 308 7.20 -0.71 8.41
N SER A 309 7.42 -1.91 7.85
CA SER A 309 8.06 -2.04 6.54
C SER A 309 7.28 -1.29 5.45
N LEU A 310 5.95 -1.30 5.46
CA LEU A 310 5.18 -0.51 4.50
C LEU A 310 5.38 1.01 4.68
N ALA A 311 5.41 1.51 5.92
CA ALA A 311 5.68 2.91 6.21
C ALA A 311 7.10 3.32 5.76
N VAL A 312 8.09 2.46 5.99
CA VAL A 312 9.46 2.64 5.50
C VAL A 312 9.49 2.66 3.98
N ALA A 313 8.82 1.73 3.30
CA ALA A 313 8.74 1.72 1.84
C ALA A 313 8.11 3.01 1.29
N HIS A 314 7.05 3.52 1.94
CA HIS A 314 6.43 4.80 1.58
C HIS A 314 7.41 5.98 1.73
N PHE A 315 8.17 6.01 2.83
CA PHE A 315 9.21 7.01 3.03
C PHE A 315 10.32 6.92 1.98
N LEU A 316 10.84 5.71 1.74
CA LEU A 316 11.91 5.46 0.76
C LEU A 316 11.50 5.88 -0.64
N PHE A 317 10.29 5.55 -1.08
CA PHE A 317 9.75 5.98 -2.36
C PHE A 317 9.84 7.51 -2.54
N ASN A 318 9.39 8.27 -1.53
CA ASN A 318 9.41 9.74 -1.58
C ASN A 318 10.83 10.31 -1.43
N ALA A 319 11.63 9.76 -0.53
CA ALA A 319 12.99 10.21 -0.27
C ALA A 319 13.89 9.98 -1.48
N ILE A 320 13.84 8.79 -2.09
CA ILE A 320 14.61 8.46 -3.30
C ILE A 320 14.19 9.38 -4.45
N GLY A 321 12.88 9.60 -4.66
CA GLY A 321 12.39 10.55 -5.65
C GLY A 321 12.99 11.95 -5.46
N VAL A 322 13.02 12.46 -4.22
CA VAL A 322 13.61 13.78 -3.91
C VAL A 322 15.11 13.77 -4.15
N ILE A 323 15.84 12.74 -3.73
CA ILE A 323 17.28 12.64 -3.97
C ILE A 323 17.57 12.68 -5.49
N LEU A 324 16.86 11.87 -6.27
CA LEU A 324 17.06 11.79 -7.72
C LEU A 324 16.68 13.09 -8.44
N PHE A 325 15.48 13.63 -8.21
CA PHE A 325 14.95 14.76 -8.96
C PHE A 325 15.22 16.13 -8.32
N HIS A 326 15.93 16.20 -7.19
CA HIS A 326 16.30 17.47 -6.56
C HIS A 326 17.80 17.67 -6.33
N LEU A 327 18.53 16.61 -5.99
CA LEU A 327 19.96 16.69 -5.68
C LEU A 327 20.84 16.43 -6.91
N ILE A 328 20.43 15.54 -7.82
CA ILE A 328 21.23 15.21 -9.01
C ILE A 328 21.05 16.29 -10.10
N PRO A 329 22.10 17.06 -10.47
CA PRO A 329 21.97 18.22 -11.36
C PRO A 329 21.37 17.91 -12.74
N PHE A 330 21.70 16.75 -13.32
CA PHE A 330 21.30 16.37 -14.68
C PHE A 330 19.79 16.09 -14.82
N VAL A 331 19.17 15.50 -13.79
CA VAL A 331 17.74 15.13 -13.79
C VAL A 331 16.87 16.12 -13.01
N LYS A 332 17.46 16.99 -12.19
CA LYS A 332 16.74 17.98 -11.37
C LYS A 332 15.76 18.85 -12.14
N GLU A 333 16.11 19.22 -13.37
CA GLU A 333 15.27 20.10 -14.18
C GLU A 333 14.13 19.37 -14.89
N LEU A 334 14.12 18.04 -14.92
CA LEU A 334 13.18 17.26 -15.73
C LEU A 334 11.71 17.49 -15.32
N PRO A 335 11.31 17.32 -14.04
CA PRO A 335 9.92 17.57 -13.65
C PRO A 335 9.48 19.02 -13.91
N LEU A 336 10.39 19.96 -13.68
CA LEU A 336 10.14 21.39 -13.87
C LEU A 336 10.04 21.77 -15.36
N LYS A 337 10.79 21.11 -16.25
CA LYS A 337 10.71 21.31 -17.71
C LYS A 337 9.37 20.80 -18.24
N LEU A 338 8.94 19.61 -17.82
CA LEU A 338 7.65 19.04 -18.21
C LEU A 338 6.48 19.91 -17.73
N SER A 339 6.48 20.32 -16.46
CA SER A 339 5.42 21.17 -15.91
C SER A 339 5.40 22.59 -16.53
N ASN A 340 6.58 23.15 -16.85
CA ASN A 340 6.65 24.41 -17.61
C ASN A 340 6.16 24.24 -19.05
N GLY A 341 6.45 23.10 -19.69
CA GLY A 341 5.98 22.77 -21.03
C GLY A 341 4.44 22.75 -21.08
N LEU A 342 3.81 22.01 -20.17
CA LEU A 342 2.35 21.96 -20.04
C LEU A 342 1.77 23.35 -19.73
N GLY A 343 2.37 24.09 -18.79
CA GLY A 343 1.93 25.45 -18.49
C GLY A 343 2.06 26.41 -19.69
N ARG A 344 3.10 26.28 -20.52
CA ARG A 344 3.22 27.05 -21.77
C ARG A 344 2.16 26.63 -22.79
N LEU A 345 1.85 25.34 -22.89
CA LEU A 345 0.81 24.82 -23.77
C LEU A 345 -0.56 25.44 -23.46
N THR A 346 -0.86 25.69 -22.17
CA THR A 346 -2.13 26.33 -21.78
C THR A 346 -2.27 27.79 -22.20
N LEU A 347 -1.17 28.45 -22.61
CA LEU A 347 -1.25 29.79 -23.23
C LEU A 347 -1.86 29.73 -24.64
N LYS A 348 -1.58 28.64 -25.38
CA LYS A 348 -2.09 28.42 -26.74
C LYS A 348 -3.43 27.69 -26.71
N TYR A 349 -3.53 26.61 -25.94
CA TYR A 349 -4.72 25.77 -25.82
C TYR A 349 -5.19 25.73 -24.37
N ARG A 350 -6.17 26.57 -24.02
CA ARG A 350 -6.66 26.74 -22.65
C ARG A 350 -7.19 25.44 -22.02
N LEU A 351 -7.76 24.54 -22.83
CA LEU A 351 -8.26 23.23 -22.37
C LEU A 351 -7.16 22.19 -22.12
N ALA A 352 -5.90 22.44 -22.51
CA ALA A 352 -4.83 21.45 -22.36
C ALA A 352 -4.60 21.03 -20.90
N GLY A 353 -4.75 21.96 -19.94
CA GLY A 353 -4.63 21.63 -18.51
C GLY A 353 -5.77 20.74 -18.00
N PHE A 354 -7.00 20.97 -18.48
CA PHE A 354 -8.15 20.13 -18.14
C PHE A 354 -8.04 18.73 -18.76
N LEU A 355 -7.64 18.67 -20.04
CA LEU A 355 -7.44 17.41 -20.76
C LEU A 355 -6.32 16.57 -20.11
N TYR A 356 -5.21 17.20 -19.72
CA TYR A 356 -4.14 16.54 -18.98
C TYR A 356 -4.67 15.86 -17.70
N LEU A 357 -5.44 16.60 -16.89
CA LEU A 357 -6.03 16.05 -15.67
C LEU A 357 -6.91 14.83 -15.97
N LEU A 358 -7.83 14.94 -16.93
CA LEU A 358 -8.74 13.85 -17.26
C LEU A 358 -7.98 12.61 -17.76
N LEU A 359 -6.99 12.81 -18.62
CA LEU A 359 -6.21 11.73 -19.19
C LEU A 359 -5.36 11.03 -18.13
N THR A 360 -4.60 11.79 -17.34
CA THR A 360 -3.62 11.24 -16.39
C THR A 360 -4.29 10.56 -15.20
N PHE A 361 -5.38 11.11 -14.66
CA PHE A 361 -5.97 10.59 -13.42
C PHE A 361 -7.13 9.63 -13.62
N PHE A 362 -7.74 9.58 -14.81
CA PHE A 362 -8.91 8.74 -15.06
C PHE A 362 -8.75 7.87 -16.32
N VAL A 363 -8.61 8.47 -17.50
CA VAL A 363 -8.68 7.71 -18.76
C VAL A 363 -7.54 6.70 -18.88
N ILE A 364 -6.29 7.12 -18.65
CA ILE A 364 -5.12 6.23 -18.74
C ILE A 364 -5.19 5.13 -17.67
N PRO A 365 -5.41 5.43 -16.37
CA PRO A 365 -5.57 4.39 -15.35
C PRO A 365 -6.69 3.38 -15.66
N PHE A 366 -7.89 3.84 -16.05
CA PHE A 366 -9.00 2.92 -16.39
C PHE A 366 -8.67 2.06 -17.59
N ALA A 367 -8.08 2.63 -18.65
CA ALA A 367 -7.67 1.86 -19.83
C ALA A 367 -6.63 0.79 -19.46
N LEU A 368 -5.60 1.15 -18.69
CA LEU A 368 -4.55 0.22 -18.29
C LEU A 368 -5.05 -0.90 -17.37
N ILE A 369 -6.00 -0.62 -16.47
CA ILE A 369 -6.67 -1.66 -15.68
C ILE A 369 -7.48 -2.58 -16.59
N TYR A 370 -8.28 -2.02 -17.50
CA TYR A 370 -9.15 -2.79 -18.39
C TYR A 370 -8.36 -3.76 -19.28
N PHE A 371 -7.24 -3.32 -19.86
CA PHE A 371 -6.39 -4.16 -20.71
C PHE A 371 -5.56 -5.20 -19.93
N ASN A 372 -5.43 -5.06 -18.61
CA ASN A 372 -4.61 -5.95 -17.78
C ASN A 372 -5.44 -6.87 -16.85
N LYS A 373 -6.77 -6.88 -17.00
CA LYS A 373 -7.68 -7.68 -16.16
C LYS A 373 -7.46 -9.20 -16.29
N ASP A 374 -7.09 -9.66 -17.48
CA ASP A 374 -6.96 -11.10 -17.79
C ASP A 374 -5.54 -11.65 -17.55
N ALA A 375 -4.61 -10.82 -17.05
CA ALA A 375 -3.21 -11.20 -16.88
C ALA A 375 -2.94 -12.13 -15.69
N VAL A 376 -3.88 -12.21 -14.72
CA VAL A 376 -3.76 -13.06 -13.53
C VAL A 376 -5.07 -13.80 -13.33
N ARG A 377 -5.03 -15.13 -13.26
CA ARG A 377 -6.20 -15.93 -12.90
C ARG A 377 -6.26 -16.08 -11.39
N VAL A 378 -7.40 -15.76 -10.80
CA VAL A 378 -7.62 -15.90 -9.36
C VAL A 378 -8.61 -17.03 -9.13
N ASN A 379 -8.22 -17.99 -8.31
CA ASN A 379 -9.08 -19.10 -7.91
C ASN A 379 -9.26 -19.07 -6.40
N GLU A 380 -10.49 -19.16 -5.93
CA GLU A 380 -10.80 -19.47 -4.54
C GLU A 380 -10.76 -21.00 -4.36
N LEU A 381 -9.87 -21.46 -3.50
CA LEU A 381 -9.63 -22.86 -3.17
C LEU A 381 -10.18 -23.13 -1.78
N THR A 382 -10.87 -24.26 -1.62
CA THR A 382 -11.29 -24.74 -0.30
C THR A 382 -10.55 -26.03 -0.01
N TYR A 383 -9.81 -26.04 1.09
CA TYR A 383 -9.10 -27.21 1.59
C TYR A 383 -9.81 -27.75 2.82
N GLN A 384 -9.77 -29.07 2.97
CA GLN A 384 -10.24 -29.76 4.15
C GLN A 384 -9.08 -30.57 4.74
N GLN A 385 -8.73 -30.23 5.98
CA GLN A 385 -7.71 -30.90 6.77
C GLN A 385 -8.40 -31.90 7.70
N PHE A 386 -7.94 -33.13 7.71
CA PHE A 386 -8.46 -34.24 8.47
C PHE A 386 -7.34 -34.80 9.33
N ASN A 387 -7.52 -34.74 10.65
CA ASN A 387 -6.66 -35.45 11.56
C ASN A 387 -7.17 -36.90 11.68
N LEU A 388 -6.40 -37.85 11.17
CA LEU A 388 -6.80 -39.26 11.12
C LEU A 388 -6.77 -39.91 12.51
N ALA A 389 -6.02 -39.35 13.47
CA ALA A 389 -5.96 -39.84 14.84
C ALA A 389 -7.14 -39.35 15.70
N THR A 390 -7.59 -38.10 15.53
CA THR A 390 -8.69 -37.51 16.32
C THR A 390 -10.04 -37.51 15.61
N GLN A 391 -10.09 -37.90 14.32
CA GLN A 391 -11.27 -37.83 13.44
C GLN A 391 -11.88 -36.42 13.31
N GLN A 392 -11.11 -35.38 13.62
CA GLN A 392 -11.55 -33.99 13.47
C GLN A 392 -11.22 -33.48 12.07
N ALA A 393 -12.16 -32.73 11.49
CA ALA A 393 -12.01 -32.10 10.20
C ALA A 393 -12.10 -30.57 10.33
N PHE A 394 -11.15 -29.86 9.73
CA PHE A 394 -11.13 -28.41 9.65
C PHE A 394 -11.16 -27.99 8.18
N THR A 395 -12.06 -27.06 7.83
CA THR A 395 -12.15 -26.54 6.46
C THR A 395 -11.65 -25.13 6.44
N TYR A 396 -10.84 -24.79 5.44
CA TYR A 396 -10.31 -23.45 5.30
C TYR A 396 -10.20 -23.03 3.83
N LYS A 397 -10.29 -21.71 3.62
CA LYS A 397 -10.30 -21.09 2.30
C LYS A 397 -8.98 -20.40 2.00
N VAL A 398 -8.60 -20.49 0.74
CA VAL A 398 -7.31 -20.05 0.23
C VAL A 398 -7.54 -19.39 -1.12
N VAL A 399 -6.82 -18.30 -1.42
CA VAL A 399 -6.90 -17.65 -2.73
C VAL A 399 -5.64 -17.97 -3.52
N SER A 400 -5.75 -18.71 -4.62
CA SER A 400 -4.65 -18.94 -5.54
C SER A 400 -4.60 -17.89 -6.64
N LYS A 401 -3.39 -17.38 -6.89
CA LYS A 401 -3.06 -16.54 -8.04
C LYS A 401 -2.22 -17.36 -9.01
N THR A 402 -2.68 -17.52 -10.25
CA THR A 402 -1.95 -18.21 -11.31
C THR A 402 -1.58 -17.22 -12.41
N TYR A 403 -0.29 -17.12 -12.70
CA TYR A 403 0.26 -16.25 -13.74
C TYR A 403 0.54 -17.06 -15.01
N PRO A 404 -0.27 -16.96 -16.09
CA PRO A 404 -0.11 -17.78 -17.29
C PRO A 404 1.14 -17.42 -18.10
N HIS A 405 1.60 -16.17 -18.08
CA HIS A 405 2.75 -15.68 -18.84
C HIS A 405 3.52 -14.60 -18.09
N TYR A 406 4.56 -14.93 -17.30
CA TYR A 406 5.64 -13.98 -16.98
C TYR A 406 6.90 -14.69 -16.48
N ASN A 407 8.03 -13.99 -16.47
CA ASN A 407 9.37 -14.51 -16.31
C ASN A 407 10.12 -13.61 -15.32
N THR A 408 10.15 -13.94 -14.02
CA THR A 408 11.07 -13.30 -13.05
C THR A 408 11.21 -14.08 -11.75
N ASN A 409 12.40 -13.91 -11.14
CA ASN A 409 12.93 -14.60 -9.97
C ASN A 409 12.44 -14.01 -8.64
N LEU A 410 12.32 -14.88 -7.63
CA LEU A 410 12.56 -14.68 -6.18
C LEU A 410 11.66 -13.69 -5.39
N LEU A 411 10.91 -14.20 -4.40
CA LEU A 411 11.30 -14.15 -2.97
C LEU A 411 10.27 -14.89 -2.09
N LEU A 412 10.85 -15.66 -1.17
CA LEU A 412 10.27 -16.67 -0.30
C LEU A 412 9.81 -16.02 1.03
N TYR A 413 8.57 -16.24 1.49
CA TYR A 413 8.20 -16.12 2.92
C TYR A 413 7.36 -17.30 3.43
N GLU A 414 7.93 -17.95 4.43
CA GLU A 414 7.34 -19.04 5.21
C GLU A 414 6.25 -18.46 6.13
N THR A 415 5.10 -19.14 6.22
CA THR A 415 4.07 -18.82 7.23
C THR A 415 3.53 -20.11 7.82
N SER A 416 3.97 -20.37 9.05
CA SER A 416 3.38 -21.29 10.00
C SER A 416 1.96 -20.86 10.37
N VAL A 417 1.09 -21.85 10.56
CA VAL A 417 -0.36 -21.71 10.74
C VAL A 417 -0.69 -21.85 12.22
N THR A 418 -1.45 -20.91 12.78
CA THR A 418 -2.46 -21.18 13.82
C THR A 418 -3.55 -20.10 13.82
N ASP A 419 -4.77 -20.58 13.62
CA ASP A 419 -6.11 -20.09 14.01
C ASP A 419 -6.81 -18.87 13.37
N ALA A 420 -7.98 -19.22 12.78
CA ALA A 420 -9.24 -18.48 12.58
C ALA A 420 -9.35 -17.38 11.49
N GLU A 421 -9.68 -17.84 10.26
CA GLU A 421 -10.41 -17.24 9.11
C GLU A 421 -10.11 -15.81 8.57
N PRO A 422 -10.11 -15.64 7.22
CA PRO A 422 -9.29 -16.32 6.22
C PRO A 422 -8.49 -15.29 5.39
N HIS A 423 -7.49 -15.78 4.66
CA HIS A 423 -6.94 -15.28 3.37
C HIS A 423 -5.46 -15.62 3.28
N LYS A 424 -5.12 -16.91 3.38
CA LYS A 424 -3.81 -17.36 2.90
C LYS A 424 -3.84 -17.22 1.37
N ILE A 425 -3.03 -16.33 0.83
CA ILE A 425 -2.86 -16.17 -0.61
C ILE A 425 -1.79 -17.15 -1.05
N LEU A 426 -2.15 -18.13 -1.87
CA LEU A 426 -1.19 -18.98 -2.55
C LEU A 426 -0.80 -18.33 -3.89
N THR A 427 0.49 -18.16 -4.14
CA THR A 427 0.98 -17.79 -5.46
C THR A 427 1.48 -19.04 -6.16
N SER A 428 0.95 -19.33 -7.34
CA SER A 428 1.40 -20.45 -8.16
C SER A 428 2.03 -19.92 -9.44
N TYR A 429 3.22 -20.42 -9.74
CA TYR A 429 3.99 -20.03 -10.90
C TYR A 429 4.57 -21.25 -11.60
N ARG A 430 4.38 -21.36 -12.92
CA ARG A 430 4.95 -22.46 -13.69
C ARG A 430 5.86 -21.93 -14.80
N ARG A 431 7.07 -22.47 -14.86
CA ARG A 431 8.02 -22.27 -15.96
C ARG A 431 8.56 -23.61 -16.41
N ASN A 432 8.21 -24.01 -17.63
CA ASN A 432 8.59 -25.31 -18.20
C ASN A 432 8.19 -26.46 -17.25
N ASN A 433 9.18 -27.19 -16.75
CA ASN A 433 9.03 -28.32 -15.83
C ASN A 433 9.21 -27.90 -14.37
N VAL A 434 9.31 -26.61 -14.05
CA VAL A 434 9.40 -26.13 -12.67
C VAL A 434 8.11 -25.42 -12.31
N LEU A 435 7.43 -25.93 -11.29
CA LEU A 435 6.26 -25.33 -10.68
C LEU A 435 6.65 -24.85 -9.29
N ILE A 436 6.47 -23.57 -9.02
CA ILE A 436 6.72 -22.96 -7.72
C ILE A 436 5.36 -22.61 -7.13
N ILE A 437 5.08 -23.13 -5.93
CA ILE A 437 3.86 -22.81 -5.19
C ILE A 437 4.30 -22.19 -3.87
N ASN A 438 4.01 -20.90 -3.70
CA ASN A 438 4.58 -20.04 -2.67
C ASN A 438 6.11 -20.12 -2.64
N ASN A 439 6.62 -20.88 -1.68
CA ASN A 439 8.01 -21.04 -1.35
C ASN A 439 8.57 -22.40 -1.75
N GLU A 440 7.71 -23.33 -2.16
CA GLU A 440 8.10 -24.70 -2.47
C GLU A 440 8.29 -24.82 -3.98
N LEU A 441 9.45 -25.33 -4.37
CA LEU A 441 9.82 -25.59 -5.75
C LEU A 441 9.60 -27.07 -6.06
N PHE A 442 8.76 -27.32 -7.06
CA PHE A 442 8.41 -28.64 -7.56
C PHE A 442 8.96 -28.80 -8.98
N GLU A 443 9.99 -29.63 -9.12
CA GLU A 443 10.49 -30.03 -10.43
C GLU A 443 9.62 -31.18 -10.94
N LEU A 444 8.77 -30.88 -11.92
CA LEU A 444 7.91 -31.82 -12.63
C LEU A 444 8.77 -32.69 -13.56
N ASN A 445 9.49 -33.64 -12.96
CA ASN A 445 10.41 -34.55 -13.62
C ASN A 445 9.89 -36.00 -13.57
N ARG A 446 10.70 -36.95 -14.01
CA ARG A 446 10.36 -38.38 -14.01
C ARG A 446 10.34 -38.95 -12.57
N PRO A 447 9.49 -39.95 -12.31
CA PRO A 447 9.56 -40.75 -11.07
C PRO A 447 10.99 -41.21 -10.76
N GLY A 448 11.36 -41.18 -9.48
CA GLY A 448 12.70 -41.51 -8.98
C GLY A 448 13.68 -40.33 -8.92
N PHE A 449 13.33 -39.15 -9.44
CA PHE A 449 14.14 -37.94 -9.27
C PHE A 449 14.11 -37.48 -7.81
N CYS A 450 15.28 -37.31 -7.18
CA CYS A 450 15.42 -36.86 -5.80
C CYS A 450 16.37 -35.67 -5.70
N ARG A 451 16.09 -34.77 -4.77
CA ARG A 451 16.93 -33.60 -4.46
C ARG A 451 16.98 -33.37 -2.96
N ASP A 452 18.16 -33.04 -2.46
CA ASP A 452 18.36 -32.63 -1.07
C ASP A 452 18.22 -31.11 -0.94
N SER A 453 17.59 -30.66 0.15
CA SER A 453 17.37 -29.24 0.46
C SER A 453 17.26 -29.04 1.98
N GLU A 454 17.02 -27.81 2.43
CA GLU A 454 16.99 -27.43 3.84
C GLU A 454 15.89 -26.37 4.05
N ASP A 455 15.07 -26.56 5.09
CA ASP A 455 14.05 -25.61 5.54
C ASP A 455 14.18 -25.36 7.05
N GLU A 456 13.25 -24.60 7.65
CA GLU A 456 13.22 -24.32 9.09
C GLU A 456 13.22 -25.58 9.99
N HIS A 457 12.81 -26.73 9.44
CA HIS A 457 12.74 -28.01 10.16
C HIS A 457 14.02 -28.86 9.97
N GLY A 458 14.96 -28.40 9.14
CA GLY A 458 16.26 -29.02 8.91
C GLY A 458 16.46 -29.51 7.47
N LYS A 459 17.49 -30.36 7.28
CA LYS A 459 17.79 -30.95 5.97
C LYS A 459 16.76 -32.01 5.62
N TYR A 460 16.30 -32.00 4.37
CA TYR A 460 15.35 -32.96 3.87
C TYR A 460 15.69 -33.40 2.45
N ARG A 461 15.25 -34.61 2.13
CA ARG A 461 15.30 -35.17 0.78
C ARG A 461 13.90 -35.15 0.19
N TYR A 462 13.79 -34.66 -1.04
CA TYR A 462 12.54 -34.50 -1.77
C TYR A 462 12.59 -35.36 -3.03
N CYS A 463 11.72 -36.37 -3.14
CA CYS A 463 11.72 -37.34 -4.23
C CYS A 463 10.38 -37.41 -4.94
N ILE A 464 10.39 -37.59 -6.26
CA ILE A 464 9.19 -37.90 -7.04
C ILE A 464 8.95 -39.41 -6.95
N LEU A 465 7.85 -39.82 -6.34
CA LEU A 465 7.48 -41.23 -6.23
C LEU A 465 6.84 -41.73 -7.52
N GLU A 466 5.84 -40.99 -8.01
CA GLU A 466 5.06 -41.38 -9.18
C GLU A 466 4.36 -40.16 -9.80
N VAL A 467 3.79 -40.37 -11.00
CA VAL A 467 2.95 -39.38 -11.68
C VAL A 467 1.63 -40.06 -12.03
N LEU A 468 0.56 -39.61 -11.40
CA LEU A 468 -0.79 -40.12 -11.61
C LEU A 468 -1.44 -39.38 -12.79
N PRO A 469 -2.04 -40.08 -13.77
CA PRO A 469 -2.69 -39.44 -14.89
C PRO A 469 -3.92 -38.65 -14.46
N SER A 470 -4.67 -39.17 -13.50
CA SER A 470 -5.81 -38.50 -12.86
C SER A 470 -5.92 -38.92 -11.40
N LEU A 471 -6.40 -38.02 -10.55
CA LEU A 471 -6.68 -38.24 -9.14
C LEU A 471 -8.05 -37.65 -8.80
N PRO A 472 -9.07 -38.48 -8.50
CA PRO A 472 -10.35 -37.99 -8.01
C PRO A 472 -10.16 -37.47 -6.58
N LEU A 473 -10.47 -36.18 -6.37
CA LEU A 473 -10.38 -35.54 -5.05
C LEU A 473 -11.74 -35.55 -4.36
N THR A 474 -12.80 -35.22 -5.10
CA THR A 474 -14.20 -35.29 -4.66
C THR A 474 -15.04 -35.85 -5.81
N PRO A 475 -16.33 -36.22 -5.59
CA PRO A 475 -17.20 -36.70 -6.67
C PRO A 475 -17.34 -35.73 -7.85
N THR A 476 -17.05 -34.44 -7.64
CA THR A 476 -17.17 -33.37 -8.63
C THR A 476 -15.84 -32.75 -9.05
N LEU A 477 -14.73 -33.10 -8.39
CA LEU A 477 -13.41 -32.53 -8.65
C LEU A 477 -12.37 -33.63 -8.92
N VAL A 478 -11.83 -33.63 -10.13
CA VAL A 478 -10.73 -34.52 -10.55
C VAL A 478 -9.54 -33.66 -10.93
N ALA A 479 -8.35 -34.04 -10.45
CA ALA A 479 -7.10 -33.39 -10.79
C ALA A 479 -6.30 -34.25 -11.76
N ASP A 480 -5.90 -33.67 -12.89
CA ASP A 480 -5.11 -34.36 -13.90
C ASP A 480 -3.61 -34.10 -13.73
N SER A 481 -2.80 -35.03 -14.23
CA SER A 481 -1.32 -34.96 -14.23
C SER A 481 -0.75 -34.62 -12.85
N VAL A 482 -1.00 -35.49 -11.88
CA VAL A 482 -0.66 -35.28 -10.47
C VAL A 482 0.68 -35.93 -10.15
N PHE A 483 1.67 -35.11 -9.81
CA PHE A 483 2.98 -35.53 -9.38
C PHE A 483 2.96 -35.79 -7.87
N VAL A 484 3.40 -36.98 -7.45
CA VAL A 484 3.45 -37.37 -6.04
C VAL A 484 4.89 -37.22 -5.57
N PHE A 485 5.10 -36.28 -4.65
CA PHE A 485 6.38 -36.03 -4.04
C PHE A 485 6.39 -36.56 -2.61
N GLU A 486 7.54 -37.07 -2.16
CA GLU A 486 7.81 -37.41 -0.78
C GLU A 486 8.95 -36.56 -0.24
N LYS A 487 8.69 -35.87 0.87
CA LYS A 487 9.66 -35.10 1.64
C LYS A 487 9.99 -35.89 2.90
N GLN A 488 11.28 -36.18 3.09
CA GLN A 488 11.78 -36.84 4.29
C GLN A 488 12.85 -35.97 4.93
N TRP A 489 12.59 -35.51 6.17
CA TRP A 489 13.58 -34.78 6.95
C TRP A 489 14.58 -35.75 7.60
N TYR A 490 15.85 -35.37 7.62
CA TYR A 490 16.91 -36.09 8.30
C TYR A 490 17.74 -35.11 9.15
N GLN A 491 17.66 -35.23 10.47
CA GLN A 491 18.54 -34.53 11.41
C GLN A 491 19.55 -35.52 12.00
N PRO A 492 20.82 -35.12 12.24
CA PRO A 492 21.79 -35.98 12.90
C PRO A 492 21.42 -36.36 14.36
N GLU A 493 20.57 -35.56 15.03
CA GLU A 493 20.31 -35.66 16.48
C GLU A 493 18.88 -36.09 16.87
N ARG A 494 17.98 -36.33 15.90
CA ARG A 494 16.62 -36.86 16.14
C ARG A 494 16.42 -38.15 15.34
N VAL A 495 15.96 -39.20 16.02
CA VAL A 495 15.76 -40.55 15.44
C VAL A 495 14.47 -40.64 14.60
N ASP A 496 13.54 -39.69 14.75
CA ASP A 496 12.24 -39.74 14.07
C ASP A 496 12.27 -38.89 12.80
N SER A 497 12.16 -39.55 11.65
CA SER A 497 12.17 -38.89 10.33
C SER A 497 10.73 -38.52 9.98
N ALA A 498 10.34 -37.25 10.17
CA ALA A 498 9.06 -36.80 9.64
C ALA A 498 9.01 -37.05 8.13
N ARG A 499 7.89 -37.58 7.63
CA ARG A 499 7.65 -37.79 6.19
C ARG A 499 6.38 -37.06 5.77
N LEU A 500 6.43 -36.38 4.64
CA LEU A 500 5.30 -35.65 4.08
C LEU A 500 5.15 -36.02 2.61
N LYS A 501 3.98 -36.53 2.22
CA LYS A 501 3.62 -36.71 0.81
C LYS A 501 2.83 -35.51 0.31
N VAL A 502 3.21 -34.99 -0.85
CA VAL A 502 2.61 -33.82 -1.48
C VAL A 502 2.20 -34.16 -2.90
N TYR A 503 0.92 -33.97 -3.22
CA TYR A 503 0.34 -34.25 -4.52
C TYR A 503 0.12 -32.93 -5.26
N VAL A 504 0.78 -32.76 -6.39
CA VAL A 504 0.76 -31.51 -7.15
C VAL A 504 0.21 -31.72 -8.54
N SER A 505 -0.92 -31.08 -8.86
CA SER A 505 -1.48 -31.12 -10.22
C SER A 505 -0.75 -30.13 -11.11
N ALA A 506 -0.11 -30.65 -12.15
CA ALA A 506 0.50 -29.82 -13.19
C ALA A 506 -0.56 -29.08 -14.03
N ALA A 507 -1.77 -29.65 -14.18
CA ALA A 507 -2.85 -29.01 -14.93
C ALA A 507 -3.41 -27.79 -14.19
N LEU A 508 -3.61 -27.91 -12.89
CA LEU A 508 -4.15 -26.83 -12.05
C LEU A 508 -3.06 -25.88 -11.52
N ASN A 509 -1.77 -26.26 -11.59
CA ASN A 509 -0.65 -25.58 -10.95
C ASN A 509 -0.81 -25.43 -9.43
N LEU A 510 -1.38 -26.45 -8.77
CA LEU A 510 -1.78 -26.42 -7.37
C LEU A 510 -1.40 -27.69 -6.63
N ILE A 511 -1.17 -27.55 -5.32
CA ILE A 511 -1.15 -28.70 -4.41
C ILE A 511 -2.58 -29.13 -4.20
N VAL A 512 -2.90 -30.38 -4.57
CA VAL A 512 -4.26 -30.90 -4.50
C VAL A 512 -4.50 -31.78 -3.28
N LYS A 513 -3.42 -32.32 -2.70
CA LYS A 513 -3.47 -33.14 -1.49
C LYS A 513 -2.12 -33.11 -0.76
N LYS A 514 -2.13 -33.16 0.58
CA LYS A 514 -0.95 -33.40 1.43
C LYS A 514 -1.25 -34.49 2.45
N GLU A 515 -0.25 -35.30 2.79
CA GLU A 515 -0.37 -36.34 3.81
C GLU A 515 0.87 -36.32 4.71
N LYS A 516 0.67 -36.10 6.00
CA LYS A 516 1.73 -36.25 7.00
C LYS A 516 1.77 -37.71 7.43
N LEU A 517 2.94 -38.32 7.36
CA LEU A 517 3.16 -39.73 7.66
C LEU A 517 3.94 -39.85 8.98
N ASN A 518 3.63 -40.89 9.76
CA ASN A 518 4.45 -41.30 10.89
C ASN A 518 5.66 -42.14 10.43
N ASP A 519 6.51 -42.57 11.37
CA ASP A 519 7.72 -43.36 11.07
C ASP A 519 7.42 -44.73 10.42
N GLN A 520 6.18 -45.23 10.56
CA GLN A 520 5.70 -46.45 9.91
C GLN A 520 5.12 -46.21 8.50
N GLY A 521 5.13 -44.96 8.02
CA GLY A 521 4.58 -44.59 6.71
C GLY A 521 3.05 -44.55 6.66
N ILE A 522 2.39 -44.49 7.82
CA ILE A 522 0.93 -44.38 7.93
C ILE A 522 0.56 -42.90 8.03
N ALA A 523 -0.45 -42.46 7.27
CA ALA A 523 -0.94 -41.09 7.31
C ALA A 523 -1.60 -40.80 8.67
N THR A 524 -1.12 -39.75 9.33
CA THR A 524 -1.67 -39.24 10.60
C THR A 524 -2.55 -38.02 10.38
N GLU A 525 -2.30 -37.30 9.29
CA GLU A 525 -3.03 -36.10 8.91
C GLU A 525 -3.10 -36.00 7.39
N GLN A 526 -4.25 -35.60 6.88
CA GLN A 526 -4.50 -35.46 5.46
C GLN A 526 -5.13 -34.10 5.17
N GLU A 527 -4.62 -33.43 4.15
CA GLU A 527 -5.16 -32.18 3.65
C GLU A 527 -5.60 -32.40 2.20
N LEU A 528 -6.82 -32.02 1.85
CA LEU A 528 -7.41 -32.30 0.54
C LEU A 528 -8.08 -31.06 -0.04
N LEU A 529 -7.80 -30.77 -1.31
CA LEU A 529 -8.52 -29.74 -2.06
C LEU A 529 -9.93 -30.27 -2.42
N VAL A 530 -10.96 -29.62 -1.91
CA VAL A 530 -12.35 -30.06 -2.09
C VAL A 530 -13.15 -29.21 -3.08
N GLN A 531 -12.76 -27.96 -3.28
CA GLN A 531 -13.44 -27.05 -4.20
C GLN A 531 -12.47 -26.04 -4.83
N VAL A 532 -12.66 -25.78 -6.12
CA VAL A 532 -12.00 -24.72 -6.88
C VAL A 532 -13.07 -23.85 -7.51
N ARG A 533 -13.05 -22.55 -7.23
CA ARG A 533 -13.97 -21.57 -7.83
C ARG A 533 -13.14 -20.49 -8.53
N ALA A 534 -13.25 -20.41 -9.85
CA ALA A 534 -12.66 -19.31 -10.61
C ALA A 534 -13.39 -18.01 -10.27
N LYS A 535 -12.62 -16.93 -10.06
CA LYS A 535 -13.13 -15.57 -9.90
C LYS A 535 -12.84 -14.73 -11.13
#